data_AF-A0AAV1LI94-F1
#
_entry.id   AF-A0AAV1LI94-F1
#
_cell.length_a   1.000
_cell.length_b   1.000
_cell.length_c   1.000
_cell.angle_alpha   90.00
_cell.angle_beta   90.00
_cell.angle_gamma   90.00
#
_symmetry.space_group_name_H-M   'P 1'
#
loop_
_entity.id
_entity.type
_entity.pdbx_description
1 polymer ?
#
loop_
_entity_poly.entity_id
_entity_poly.type
_entity_poly.pdbx_seq_one_letter_code
_entity_poly.pdbx_strand_id
1 'polypeptide(L)'
;MNSPCSGCKKAIKPSERITCTQSSCGKRYHYLCVNLNVDNFKKQKNWKCPDCSIKYLSIIRKEGNSDDTPIKLATCSEFLDDSQNITIRRQKESEPTTEHQDCVSRAELAEIIRRELRSVIRDTLNEEFANIEKEIHAFEETIKFINSQYDAISTKVKVLSDDTKIFSTTNVMLTGKVRDLEERLSQMEQSAR
;
A
#
# COMPACT_ATOMS: atom_id res chain seq x y z
N MET A 1 -6.27 -14.28 -22.01
CA MET A 1 -4.95 -14.41 -21.36
C MET A 1 -4.54 -13.07 -20.77
N ASN A 2 -4.33 -12.98 -19.45
CA ASN A 2 -3.93 -11.73 -18.79
C ASN A 2 -2.44 -11.48 -19.03
N SER A 3 -2.09 -10.40 -19.72
CA SER A 3 -0.69 -10.03 -19.95
C SER A 3 -0.02 -9.58 -18.64
N PRO A 4 1.21 -10.02 -18.34
CA PRO A 4 1.93 -9.63 -17.13
C PRO A 4 2.37 -8.15 -17.18
N CYS A 5 2.53 -7.57 -16.00
CA CYS A 5 3.05 -6.21 -15.83
C CYS A 5 4.52 -6.13 -16.21
N SER A 6 4.86 -5.16 -17.05
CA SER A 6 6.26 -4.94 -17.45
C SER A 6 7.14 -4.37 -16.32
N GLY A 7 6.56 -3.92 -15.20
CA GLY A 7 7.27 -3.50 -13.99
C GLY A 7 7.46 -4.64 -12.99
N CYS A 8 6.38 -5.16 -12.43
CA CYS A 8 6.43 -6.16 -11.34
C CYS A 8 6.27 -7.62 -11.80
N LYS A 9 6.09 -7.87 -13.11
CA LYS A 9 5.86 -9.19 -13.72
C LYS A 9 4.63 -9.98 -13.24
N LYS A 10 3.80 -9.42 -12.36
CA LYS A 10 2.53 -10.02 -11.91
C LYS A 10 1.41 -9.83 -12.94
N ALA A 11 0.38 -10.67 -12.88
CA ALA A 11 -0.80 -10.56 -13.74
C ALA A 11 -1.55 -9.23 -13.49
N ILE A 12 -2.00 -8.58 -14.57
CA ILE A 12 -2.72 -7.30 -14.49
C ILE A 12 -4.22 -7.53 -14.71
N LYS A 13 -5.05 -6.98 -13.81
CA LYS A 13 -6.50 -6.89 -14.01
C LYS A 13 -6.84 -5.78 -15.01
N PRO A 14 -7.86 -5.93 -15.87
CA PRO A 14 -8.23 -4.88 -16.84
C PRO A 14 -8.51 -3.51 -16.22
N SER A 15 -9.04 -3.48 -14.99
CA SER A 15 -9.35 -2.27 -14.21
C SER A 15 -8.13 -1.54 -13.66
N GLU A 16 -6.97 -2.19 -13.58
CA GLU A 16 -5.76 -1.67 -12.94
C GLU A 16 -4.63 -1.42 -13.95
N ARG A 17 -4.96 -1.49 -15.25
CA ARG A 17 -3.98 -1.47 -16.33
C ARG A 17 -3.83 -0.07 -16.93
N ILE A 18 -2.59 0.36 -17.10
CA ILE A 18 -2.22 1.45 -18.01
C ILE A 18 -1.32 0.90 -19.13
N THR A 19 -1.49 1.43 -20.34
CA THR A 19 -0.73 1.01 -21.53
C THR A 19 0.05 2.20 -22.07
N CYS A 20 1.32 1.97 -22.41
CA CYS A 20 2.13 3.00 -23.06
C CYS A 20 1.52 3.38 -24.41
N THR A 21 1.34 4.67 -24.65
CA THR A 21 0.73 5.20 -25.88
C THR A 21 1.68 5.22 -27.08
N GLN A 22 2.97 4.96 -26.85
CA GLN A 22 3.94 4.83 -27.93
C GLN A 22 3.62 3.61 -28.78
N SER A 23 3.40 3.84 -30.09
CA SER A 23 3.01 2.83 -31.08
C SER A 23 3.93 1.61 -31.13
N SER A 24 5.24 1.80 -30.92
CA SER A 24 6.25 0.74 -30.94
C SER A 24 6.45 0.02 -29.59
N CYS A 25 5.79 0.46 -28.52
CA CYS A 25 6.02 -0.09 -27.18
C CYS A 25 4.92 -1.05 -26.75
N GLY A 26 3.66 -0.58 -26.69
CA GLY A 26 2.50 -1.39 -26.28
C GLY A 26 2.60 -2.04 -24.88
N LYS A 27 3.65 -1.75 -24.10
CA LYS A 27 3.86 -2.33 -22.76
C LYS A 27 2.76 -1.91 -21.80
N ARG A 28 2.43 -2.83 -20.89
CA ARG A 28 1.34 -2.69 -19.91
C ARG A 28 1.88 -2.76 -18.50
N TYR A 29 1.34 -1.90 -17.65
CA TYR A 29 1.75 -1.77 -16.25
C TYR A 29 0.52 -1.70 -15.35
N HIS A 30 0.68 -2.12 -14.09
CA HIS A 30 -0.23 -1.66 -13.04
C HIS A 30 -0.05 -0.15 -12.88
N TYR A 31 -1.14 0.60 -12.73
CA TYR A 31 -1.03 2.06 -12.50
C TYR A 31 -0.20 2.38 -11.24
N LEU A 32 -0.27 1.53 -10.22
CA LEU A 32 0.56 1.63 -9.01
C LEU A 32 2.06 1.42 -9.28
N CYS A 33 2.43 0.50 -10.18
CA CYS A 33 3.84 0.24 -10.53
C CYS A 33 4.52 1.42 -11.24
N VAL A 34 3.75 2.40 -11.69
CA VAL A 34 4.24 3.61 -12.36
C VAL A 34 3.84 4.87 -11.60
N ASN A 35 3.53 4.73 -10.31
CA ASN A 35 3.22 5.82 -9.38
C ASN A 35 2.08 6.73 -9.83
N LEU A 36 1.02 6.14 -10.40
CA LEU A 36 -0.22 6.84 -10.70
C LEU A 36 -1.28 6.50 -9.63
N ASN A 37 -2.20 7.43 -9.39
CA ASN A 37 -3.37 7.21 -8.53
C ASN A 37 -4.60 6.85 -9.38
N VAL A 38 -5.63 6.27 -8.73
CA VAL A 38 -6.88 5.81 -9.37
C VAL A 38 -7.55 6.91 -10.20
N ASP A 39 -7.54 8.15 -9.70
CA ASP A 39 -8.16 9.29 -10.38
C ASP A 39 -7.32 9.86 -11.52
N ASN A 40 -6.00 9.65 -11.43
CA ASN A 40 -5.05 10.21 -12.39
C ASN A 40 -4.89 9.31 -13.61
N PHE A 41 -4.81 7.98 -13.44
CA PHE A 41 -4.54 7.09 -14.58
C PHE A 41 -5.68 7.09 -15.61
N LYS A 42 -6.93 7.32 -15.20
CA LYS A 42 -8.08 7.44 -16.12
C LYS A 42 -8.02 8.68 -17.01
N LYS A 43 -7.34 9.74 -16.55
CA LYS A 43 -7.20 11.02 -17.28
C LYS A 43 -6.03 11.01 -18.25
N GLN A 44 -5.12 10.05 -18.12
CA GLN A 44 -3.86 10.00 -18.85
C GLN A 44 -4.01 9.34 -20.23
N LYS A 45 -4.45 10.12 -21.23
CA LYS A 45 -4.60 9.66 -22.63
C LYS A 45 -3.28 9.56 -23.40
N ASN A 46 -2.23 10.26 -22.95
CA ASN A 46 -0.93 10.39 -23.64
C ASN A 46 0.24 9.82 -22.83
N TRP A 47 -0.02 8.89 -21.91
CA TRP A 47 1.00 8.37 -21.01
C TRP A 47 2.05 7.50 -21.73
N LYS A 48 3.31 7.86 -21.54
CA LYS A 48 4.48 7.09 -22.02
C LYS A 48 5.12 6.37 -20.84
N CYS A 49 5.51 5.11 -21.03
CA CYS A 49 6.24 4.38 -20.00
C CYS A 49 7.65 4.97 -19.77
N PRO A 50 8.32 4.65 -18.64
CA PRO A 50 9.66 5.20 -18.34
C PRO A 50 10.67 5.00 -19.48
N ASP A 51 10.71 3.81 -20.08
CA ASP A 51 11.60 3.50 -21.21
C ASP A 51 11.34 4.42 -22.42
N CYS A 52 10.08 4.68 -22.74
CA CYS A 52 9.68 5.51 -23.88
C CYS A 52 9.81 7.00 -23.58
N SER A 53 9.63 7.41 -22.32
CA SER A 53 9.83 8.79 -21.87
C SER A 53 11.30 9.19 -22.03
N ILE A 54 12.23 8.34 -21.60
CA ILE A 54 13.67 8.57 -21.73
C ILE A 54 14.09 8.63 -23.21
N LYS A 55 13.61 7.70 -24.05
CA LYS A 55 13.88 7.71 -25.49
C LYS A 55 13.32 8.95 -26.20
N TYR A 56 12.15 9.42 -25.79
CA TYR A 56 11.56 10.63 -26.35
C TYR A 56 12.40 11.86 -26.00
N LEU A 57 12.89 11.96 -24.77
CA LEU A 57 13.77 13.05 -24.35
C LEU A 57 15.12 13.03 -25.08
N SER A 58 15.68 11.85 -25.36
CA SER A 58 16.94 11.75 -26.12
C SER A 58 16.77 12.08 -27.61
N ILE A 59 15.58 11.87 -28.18
CA ILE A 59 15.25 12.28 -29.56
C ILE A 59 15.02 13.80 -29.64
N ILE A 60 14.28 14.41 -28.70
CA ILE A 60 14.07 15.87 -28.69
C ILE A 60 15.42 16.61 -28.58
N ARG A 61 16.35 16.09 -27.78
CA ARG A 61 17.71 16.67 -27.67
C ARG A 61 18.56 16.52 -28.95
N LYS A 62 18.13 15.72 -29.93
CA LYS A 62 18.80 15.60 -31.24
C LYS A 62 18.24 16.56 -32.30
N GLU A 63 17.01 17.07 -32.14
CA GLU A 63 16.37 18.02 -33.07
C GLU A 63 16.32 19.46 -32.52
N GLY A 64 16.77 19.69 -31.29
CA GLY A 64 16.88 21.01 -30.68
C GLY A 64 18.23 21.65 -30.94
N ASN A 65 18.20 22.73 -31.71
CA ASN A 65 19.18 23.80 -31.88
C ASN A 65 20.44 23.73 -31.00
N SER A 66 21.59 23.59 -31.66
CA SER A 66 22.92 23.57 -31.08
C SER A 66 23.41 24.99 -30.75
N ASP A 67 22.78 25.67 -29.79
CA ASP A 67 23.38 26.86 -29.17
C ASP A 67 23.25 26.82 -27.65
N ASP A 68 24.44 26.70 -27.03
CA ASP A 68 24.81 27.04 -25.65
C ASP A 68 24.19 26.26 -24.48
N THR A 69 24.52 24.98 -24.35
CA THR A 69 25.52 24.47 -23.37
C THR A 69 25.47 22.94 -23.20
N PRO A 70 26.62 22.24 -23.12
CA PRO A 70 26.65 20.79 -22.94
C PRO A 70 26.53 20.38 -21.47
N ILE A 71 25.62 19.45 -21.21
CA ILE A 71 25.47 18.69 -19.96
C ILE A 71 26.57 17.61 -19.89
N LYS A 72 27.12 17.35 -18.70
CA LYS A 72 27.60 15.99 -18.35
C LYS A 72 26.82 15.43 -17.17
N LEU A 73 25.93 14.49 -17.48
CA LEU A 73 25.34 13.55 -16.54
C LEU A 73 26.37 12.43 -16.34
N ALA A 74 26.75 12.17 -15.09
CA ALA A 74 27.62 11.04 -14.76
C ALA A 74 26.86 9.73 -15.02
N THR A 75 27.31 9.01 -16.05
CA THR A 75 27.01 7.60 -16.27
C THR A 75 27.85 6.78 -15.30
N CYS A 76 27.24 6.13 -14.31
CA CYS A 76 27.88 5.01 -13.63
C CYS A 76 27.66 3.75 -14.46
N SER A 77 28.60 3.47 -15.37
CA SER A 77 28.87 2.13 -15.89
C SER A 77 30.38 2.01 -16.04
N GLU A 78 30.96 1.22 -15.15
CA GLU A 78 32.09 0.30 -15.36
C GLU A 78 33.34 0.78 -16.12
N PHE A 79 34.46 0.79 -15.39
CA PHE A 79 35.85 0.61 -15.84
C PHE A 79 36.32 1.49 -17.02
N LEU A 80 37.13 2.52 -16.70
CA LEU A 80 38.54 2.58 -17.08
C LEU A 80 39.21 3.84 -16.54
N ASP A 81 40.38 3.59 -15.97
CA ASP A 81 41.51 4.47 -15.68
C ASP A 81 41.64 5.63 -16.70
N ASP A 82 41.58 6.89 -16.25
CA ASP A 82 42.70 7.82 -16.48
C ASP A 82 42.48 9.13 -15.72
N SER A 83 43.58 9.58 -15.14
CA SER A 83 43.69 10.84 -14.41
C SER A 83 43.81 12.01 -15.38
N GLN A 84 43.48 13.22 -14.91
CA GLN A 84 43.74 14.52 -15.56
C GLN A 84 42.60 15.08 -16.42
N ASN A 85 41.76 15.89 -15.77
CA ASN A 85 41.14 17.07 -16.40
C ASN A 85 40.89 18.12 -15.31
N ILE A 86 41.95 18.85 -14.91
CA ILE A 86 41.86 20.05 -14.06
C ILE A 86 42.40 21.23 -14.88
N THR A 87 41.56 22.21 -15.19
CA THR A 87 41.98 23.49 -15.74
C THR A 87 42.52 24.36 -14.60
N ILE A 88 43.84 24.56 -14.55
CA ILE A 88 44.50 25.42 -13.57
C ILE A 88 44.24 26.89 -13.96
N ARG A 89 43.36 27.57 -13.19
CA ARG A 89 43.14 29.01 -13.29
C ARG A 89 44.27 29.73 -12.53
N ARG A 90 45.10 30.51 -13.22
CA ARG A 90 46.15 31.34 -12.60
C ARG A 90 45.51 32.32 -11.62
N GLN A 91 45.84 32.20 -10.33
CA GLN A 91 45.47 33.18 -9.31
C GLN A 91 46.32 34.43 -9.48
N LYS A 92 45.63 35.57 -9.61
CA LYS A 92 46.20 36.91 -9.46
C LYS A 92 46.19 37.21 -7.97
N GLU A 93 47.36 37.37 -7.36
CA GLU A 93 47.50 37.88 -6.00
C GLU A 93 46.75 39.22 -5.90
N SER A 94 45.75 39.25 -5.03
CA SER A 94 45.04 40.46 -4.63
C SER A 94 45.22 40.58 -3.12
N GLU A 95 45.66 41.75 -2.69
CA GLU A 95 45.94 42.15 -1.32
C GLU A 95 44.75 41.98 -0.36
N PRO A 96 45.02 41.88 0.97
CA PRO A 96 44.02 41.53 1.97
C PRO A 96 43.09 42.71 2.24
N THR A 97 41.87 42.63 1.75
CA THR A 97 40.79 43.55 2.13
C THR A 97 39.89 42.86 3.16
N THR A 98 40.03 43.28 4.40
CA THR A 98 39.01 43.42 5.44
C THR A 98 37.81 42.45 5.43
N GLU A 99 37.84 41.52 6.39
CA GLU A 99 36.73 41.07 7.24
C GLU A 99 35.31 41.07 6.63
N HIS A 100 34.99 40.04 5.87
CA HIS A 100 33.66 39.43 5.92
C HIS A 100 33.80 38.05 6.59
N GLN A 101 33.85 38.08 7.92
CA GLN A 101 33.85 36.90 8.78
C GLN A 101 32.42 36.37 8.92
N ASP A 102 31.84 35.91 7.80
CA ASP A 102 30.50 35.31 7.77
C ASP A 102 30.51 33.99 6.98
N CYS A 103 31.64 33.28 7.03
CA CYS A 103 31.75 31.93 6.50
C CYS A 103 31.64 30.93 7.66
N VAL A 104 30.47 30.26 7.74
CA VAL A 104 30.26 29.15 8.68
C VAL A 104 31.35 28.11 8.46
N SER A 105 32.08 27.77 9.52
CA SER A 105 33.13 26.77 9.42
C SER A 105 32.53 25.41 9.07
N ARG A 106 33.30 24.55 8.39
CA ARG A 106 32.87 23.19 8.06
C ARG A 106 32.42 22.39 9.29
N ALA A 107 33.02 22.67 10.45
CA ALA A 107 32.66 22.04 11.72
C ALA A 107 31.29 22.52 12.24
N GLU A 108 31.02 23.83 12.19
CA GLU A 108 29.72 24.39 12.56
C GLU A 108 28.60 23.91 11.64
N LEU A 109 28.85 23.86 10.32
CA LEU A 109 27.90 23.32 9.37
C LEU A 109 27.60 21.84 9.65
N ALA A 110 28.62 21.04 9.99
CA ALA A 110 28.42 19.64 10.36
C ALA A 110 27.59 19.48 11.64
N GLU A 111 27.78 20.35 12.64
CA GLU A 111 26.98 20.33 13.86
C GLU A 111 25.54 20.79 13.65
N ILE A 112 25.31 21.80 12.80
CA ILE A 112 23.96 22.20 12.40
C ILE A 112 23.26 21.01 11.72
N ILE A 113 23.89 20.40 10.72
CA ILE A 113 23.33 19.24 10.01
C ILE A 113 23.02 18.08 10.97
N ARG A 114 23.93 17.76 11.90
CA ARG A 114 23.68 16.69 12.90
C ARG A 114 22.53 17.03 13.83
N ARG A 115 22.40 18.28 14.25
CA ARG A 115 21.30 18.73 15.11
C ARG A 115 19.96 18.60 14.39
N GLU A 116 19.87 19.14 13.17
CA GLU A 116 18.65 19.10 12.37
C GLU A 116 18.26 17.66 12.03
N LEU A 117 19.20 16.82 11.60
CA LEU A 117 18.93 15.40 11.34
C LEU A 117 18.44 14.67 12.58
N ARG A 118 19.02 14.94 13.76
CA ARG A 118 18.55 14.34 15.02
C ARG A 118 17.15 14.82 15.40
N SER A 119 16.81 16.08 15.12
CA SER A 119 15.45 16.59 15.35
C SER A 119 14.48 15.91 14.40
N VAL A 120 14.71 15.97 13.10
CA VAL A 120 13.83 15.38 12.09
C VAL A 120 13.61 13.88 12.34
N ILE A 121 14.67 13.11 12.60
CA ILE A 121 14.53 11.69 12.91
C ILE A 121 13.69 11.47 14.17
N ARG A 122 13.92 12.24 15.23
CA ARG A 122 13.14 12.12 16.46
C ARG A 122 11.68 12.47 16.24
N ASP A 123 11.41 13.56 15.52
CA ASP A 123 10.06 14.06 15.28
C ASP A 123 9.28 13.09 14.40
N THR A 124 9.89 12.59 13.32
CA THR A 124 9.30 11.55 12.47
C THR A 124 9.06 10.27 13.24
N LEU A 125 10.03 9.78 14.03
CA LEU A 125 9.83 8.56 14.82
C LEU A 125 8.73 8.73 15.85
N ASN A 126 8.67 9.87 16.55
CA ASN A 126 7.62 10.14 17.53
C ASN A 126 6.23 10.21 16.87
N GLU A 127 6.13 10.82 15.68
CA GLU A 127 4.88 10.86 14.92
C GLU A 127 4.44 9.46 14.47
N GLU A 128 5.36 8.66 13.94
CA GLU A 128 5.08 7.28 13.55
C GLU A 128 4.69 6.42 14.76
N PHE A 129 5.39 6.54 15.89
CA PHE A 129 5.01 5.83 17.12
C PHE A 129 3.64 6.25 17.65
N ALA A 130 3.31 7.55 17.61
CA ALA A 130 2.00 8.04 18.00
C ALA A 130 0.89 7.54 17.06
N ASN A 131 1.18 7.39 15.76
CA ASN A 131 0.25 6.81 14.81
C ASN A 131 0.04 5.32 15.06
N ILE A 132 1.13 4.56 15.30
CA ILE A 132 1.05 3.15 15.68
C ILE A 132 0.24 2.97 16.97
N GLU A 133 0.44 3.82 17.97
CA GLU A 133 -0.31 3.76 19.22
C GLU A 133 -1.82 3.98 19.00
N LYS A 134 -2.19 4.93 18.13
CA LYS A 134 -3.60 5.13 17.74
C LYS A 134 -4.17 3.92 17.01
N GLU A 135 -3.42 3.32 16.09
CA GLU A 135 -3.85 2.11 15.38
C GLU A 135 -4.04 0.93 16.33
N ILE A 136 -3.13 0.75 17.29
CA ILE A 136 -3.25 -0.26 18.35
C ILE A 136 -4.52 -0.03 19.17
N HIS A 137 -4.78 1.21 19.60
CA HIS A 137 -5.98 1.52 20.38
C HIS A 137 -7.28 1.24 19.59
N ALA A 138 -7.33 1.64 18.32
CA ALA A 138 -8.47 1.34 17.45
C ALA A 138 -8.67 -0.18 17.24
N PHE A 139 -7.56 -0.92 17.15
CA PHE A 139 -7.58 -2.37 17.07
C PHE A 139 -8.09 -3.01 18.37
N GLU A 140 -7.67 -2.53 19.54
CA GLU A 140 -8.18 -2.97 20.84
C GLU A 140 -9.69 -2.74 20.98
N GLU A 141 -10.20 -1.58 20.54
CA GLU A 141 -11.64 -1.30 20.51
C GLU A 141 -12.38 -2.27 19.60
N THR A 142 -11.82 -2.56 18.43
CA THR A 142 -12.39 -3.54 17.49
C THR A 142 -12.45 -4.94 18.11
N ILE A 143 -11.40 -5.37 18.81
CA ILE A 143 -11.39 -6.65 19.53
C ILE A 143 -12.44 -6.67 20.63
N LYS A 144 -12.54 -5.62 21.45
CA LYS A 144 -13.54 -5.52 22.51
C LYS A 144 -14.96 -5.63 21.94
N PHE A 145 -15.23 -4.95 20.83
CA PHE A 145 -16.49 -5.05 20.12
C PHE A 145 -16.76 -6.49 19.63
N ILE A 146 -15.80 -7.12 18.95
CA ILE A 146 -15.95 -8.50 18.46
C ILE A 146 -16.22 -9.48 19.61
N ASN A 147 -15.50 -9.36 20.72
CA ASN A 147 -15.71 -10.22 21.88
C ASN A 147 -17.13 -10.05 22.45
N SER A 148 -17.61 -8.82 22.58
CA SER A 148 -18.98 -8.56 23.04
C SER A 148 -20.04 -9.19 22.13
N GLN A 149 -19.83 -9.13 20.81
CA GLN A 149 -20.73 -9.72 19.82
C GLN A 149 -20.66 -11.25 19.87
N TYR A 150 -19.47 -11.81 20.06
CA TYR A 150 -19.27 -13.24 20.23
C TYR A 150 -20.01 -13.76 21.47
N ASP A 151 -19.90 -13.08 22.61
CA ASP A 151 -20.58 -13.46 23.85
C ASP A 151 -22.11 -13.38 23.71
N ALA A 152 -22.62 -12.35 23.03
CA ALA A 152 -24.05 -12.23 22.73
C ALA A 152 -24.55 -13.37 21.83
N ILE A 153 -23.81 -13.73 20.78
CA ILE A 153 -24.15 -14.85 19.90
C ILE A 153 -24.07 -16.17 20.66
N SER A 154 -23.01 -16.40 21.42
CA SER A 154 -22.82 -17.60 22.25
C SER A 154 -23.99 -17.80 23.21
N THR A 155 -24.46 -16.71 23.84
CA THR A 155 -25.62 -16.74 24.72
C THR A 155 -26.90 -17.09 23.97
N LYS A 156 -27.16 -16.47 22.82
CA LYS A 156 -28.33 -16.79 21.98
C LYS A 156 -28.33 -18.25 21.51
N VAL A 157 -27.17 -18.78 21.12
CA VAL A 157 -27.02 -20.19 20.71
C VAL A 157 -27.34 -21.14 21.87
N LYS A 158 -26.87 -20.83 23.09
CA LYS A 158 -27.21 -21.63 24.27
C LYS A 158 -28.71 -21.66 24.53
N VAL A 159 -29.37 -20.50 24.53
CA VAL A 159 -30.82 -20.38 24.72
C VAL A 159 -31.58 -21.20 23.65
N LEU A 160 -31.25 -21.01 22.37
CA LEU A 160 -31.89 -21.77 21.29
C LEU A 160 -31.66 -23.29 21.40
N SER A 161 -30.47 -23.70 21.85
CA SER A 161 -30.16 -25.10 22.09
C SER A 161 -31.03 -25.69 23.19
N ASP A 162 -31.23 -24.95 24.29
CA ASP A 162 -32.06 -25.41 25.40
C ASP A 162 -33.55 -25.41 25.03
N ASP A 163 -34.03 -24.40 24.30
CA ASP A 163 -35.39 -24.38 23.74
C ASP A 163 -35.64 -25.58 22.82
N THR A 164 -34.65 -25.92 21.97
CA THR A 164 -34.74 -27.09 21.08
C THR A 164 -34.87 -28.39 21.86
N LYS A 165 -34.14 -28.54 22.97
CA LYS A 165 -34.27 -29.72 23.85
C LYS A 165 -35.67 -29.76 24.49
N ILE A 166 -36.18 -28.64 24.98
CA ILE A 166 -37.52 -28.56 25.58
C ILE A 166 -38.59 -28.92 24.55
N PHE A 167 -38.52 -28.38 23.34
CA PHE A 167 -39.46 -28.73 22.27
C PHE A 167 -39.37 -30.20 21.88
N SER A 168 -38.16 -30.76 21.79
CA SER A 168 -37.96 -32.19 21.51
C SER A 168 -38.60 -33.08 22.57
N THR A 169 -38.33 -32.82 23.85
CA THR A 169 -38.91 -33.59 24.96
C THR A 169 -40.44 -33.48 25.00
N THR A 170 -40.98 -32.30 24.75
CA THR A 170 -42.43 -32.06 24.71
C THR A 170 -43.07 -32.80 23.55
N ASN A 171 -42.44 -32.81 22.37
CA ASN A 171 -42.93 -33.53 21.20
C ASN A 171 -42.95 -35.05 21.43
N VAL A 172 -41.89 -35.60 22.04
CA VAL A 172 -41.85 -37.02 22.45
C VAL A 172 -43.00 -37.35 23.42
N MET A 173 -43.24 -36.49 24.42
CA MET A 173 -44.33 -36.68 25.38
C MET A 173 -45.71 -36.61 24.73
N LEU A 174 -45.95 -35.63 23.85
CA LEU A 174 -47.21 -35.51 23.11
C LEU A 174 -47.45 -36.70 22.18
N THR A 175 -46.43 -37.13 21.44
CA THR A 175 -46.49 -38.31 20.58
C THR A 175 -46.84 -39.56 21.41
N GLY A 176 -46.24 -39.69 22.60
CA GLY A 176 -46.56 -40.76 23.54
C GLY A 176 -48.04 -40.73 24.00
N LYS A 177 -48.58 -39.55 24.32
CA LYS A 177 -50.00 -39.39 24.69
C LYS A 177 -50.95 -39.69 23.54
N VAL A 178 -50.62 -39.27 22.31
CA VAL A 178 -51.42 -39.60 21.13
C VAL A 178 -51.49 -41.11 20.94
N ARG A 179 -50.34 -41.79 21.02
CA ARG A 179 -50.29 -43.26 20.92
C ARG A 179 -51.11 -43.97 22.01
N ASP A 180 -51.06 -43.50 23.25
CA ASP A 180 -51.88 -44.04 24.35
C ASP A 180 -53.39 -43.88 24.07
N LEU A 181 -53.80 -42.71 23.57
CA LEU A 181 -55.18 -42.46 23.18
C LEU A 181 -55.62 -43.34 21.99
N GLU A 182 -54.76 -43.52 20.99
CA GLU A 182 -55.02 -44.42 19.86
C GLU A 182 -55.20 -45.87 20.32
N GLU A 183 -54.37 -46.35 21.25
CA GLU A 183 -54.49 -47.70 21.82
C GLU A 183 -55.81 -47.87 22.59
N ARG A 184 -56.17 -46.90 23.43
CA ARG A 184 -57.45 -46.91 24.18
C ARG A 184 -58.66 -46.87 23.26
N LEU A 185 -58.59 -46.09 22.17
CA LEU A 185 -59.64 -46.05 21.14
C LEU A 185 -59.80 -47.43 20.49
N SER A 186 -58.68 -48.04 20.06
CA SER A 186 -58.67 -49.38 19.45
C SER A 186 -59.26 -50.45 20.37
N GLN A 187 -58.92 -50.42 21.67
CA GLN A 187 -59.51 -51.33 22.67
C GLN A 187 -61.02 -51.13 22.81
N MET A 188 -61.49 -49.87 22.83
CA MET A 188 -62.91 -49.54 22.92
C MET A 188 -63.68 -50.04 21.69
N GLU A 189 -63.13 -49.83 20.49
CA GLU A 189 -63.69 -50.32 19.23
C GLU A 189 -63.77 -51.85 19.19
N GLN A 190 -62.76 -52.55 19.71
CA GLN A 190 -62.79 -54.01 19.83
C GLN A 190 -63.87 -54.49 20.81
N SER A 191 -64.04 -53.80 21.95
CA SER A 191 -65.04 -54.16 22.97
C SER A 191 -66.48 -53.87 22.56
N ALA A 192 -66.69 -52.97 21.60
CA ALA A 192 -68.02 -52.60 21.09
C ALA A 192 -68.52 -53.52 19.97
N ARG A 193 -67.67 -54.41 19.45
CA ARG A 193 -68.02 -55.44 18.46
C ARG A 193 -68.47 -56.73 19.14
#